data_AF-A0A352PWU6-F1
#
_entry.id   AF-A0A352PWU6-F1
#
_cell.length_a   1.000
_cell.length_b   1.000
_cell.length_c   1.000
_cell.angle_alpha   90.00
_cell.angle_beta   90.00
_cell.angle_gamma   90.00
#
_symmetry.space_group_name_H-M   'P 1'
#
loop_
_entity.id
_entity.type
_entity.pdbx_description
1 polymer ?
#
loop_
_entity_poly.entity_id
_entity_poly.type
_entity_poly.pdbx_seq_one_letter_code
_entity_poly.pdbx_strand_id
1 'polypeptide(L)' 'MKKVAIGCDPNAAELKHVLKKHLEEMGYPTEDYGSEDPVYANVAFAVAEAVASG' A
#
# COMPACT_ATOMS: atom_id res chain seq x y z
N MET A 1 -11.92 -7.05 10.76
CA MET A 1 -12.04 -6.62 9.34
C MET A 1 -10.66 -6.74 8.74
N LYS A 2 -10.50 -7.35 7.56
CA LYS A 2 -9.18 -7.45 6.91
C LYS A 2 -8.81 -6.07 6.36
N LYS A 3 -7.55 -5.66 6.54
CA LYS A 3 -7.03 -4.41 5.97
C LYS A 3 -6.51 -4.66 4.56
N VAL A 4 -6.49 -3.62 3.74
CA VAL A 4 -5.82 -3.63 2.43
C VAL A 4 -4.37 -3.18 2.63
N ALA A 5 -3.42 -4.08 2.43
CA ALA A 5 -2.01 -3.72 2.34
C ALA A 5 -1.73 -2.97 1.03
N ILE A 6 -1.08 -1.81 1.11
CA ILE A 6 -0.81 -0.97 -0.05
C ILE A 6 0.60 -0.35 0.03
N GLY A 7 1.30 -0.32 -1.10
CA GLY A 7 2.62 0.28 -1.24
C GLY A 7 2.93 0.51 -2.71
N CYS A 8 3.83 1.44 -3.00
CA CYS A 8 4.24 1.78 -4.37
C CYS A 8 5.69 2.28 -4.44
N ASP A 9 6.16 2.62 -5.64
CA ASP A 9 7.40 3.37 -5.85
C ASP A 9 7.17 4.90 -5.79
N PRO A 10 8.24 5.74 -5.77
CA PRO A 10 8.13 7.19 -5.60
C PRO A 10 7.28 7.88 -6.67
N ASN A 11 7.25 7.34 -7.90
CA ASN A 11 6.50 7.95 -8.99
C ASN A 11 4.97 7.82 -8.82
N ALA A 12 4.52 6.87 -8.00
CA ALA A 12 3.11 6.57 -7.78
C ALA A 12 2.59 7.03 -6.40
N ALA A 13 3.39 7.77 -5.64
CA ALA A 13 3.06 8.19 -4.28
C ALA A 13 1.72 8.97 -4.20
N GLU A 14 1.52 9.94 -5.09
CA GLU A 14 0.29 10.74 -5.14
C GLU A 14 -0.95 9.88 -5.43
N LEU A 15 -0.86 8.98 -6.41
CA LEU A 15 -1.97 8.08 -6.75
C LEU A 15 -2.27 7.10 -5.61
N LYS A 16 -1.25 6.60 -4.90
CA LYS A 16 -1.46 5.78 -3.71
C LYS A 16 -2.29 6.52 -2.66
N HIS A 17 -2.04 7.81 -2.43
CA HIS A 17 -2.83 8.61 -1.49
C HIS A 17 -4.29 8.75 -1.94
N VAL A 18 -4.55 8.96 -3.23
CA VAL A 18 -5.92 8.99 -3.78
C VAL A 18 -6.62 7.65 -3.57
N LEU A 19 -5.95 6.53 -3.85
CA LEU A 19 -6.50 5.18 -3.66
C LEU A 19 -6.76 4.87 -2.19
N LYS A 20 -5.86 5.24 -1.28
CA LYS A 20 -6.08 5.07 0.17
C LYS A 20 -7.35 5.76 0.63
N LYS A 21 -7.52 7.04 0.24
CA LYS A 21 -8.73 7.80 0.57
C LYS A 21 -9.99 7.14 0.01
N HIS A 22 -9.95 6.70 -1.25
CA HIS A 22 -11.08 6.02 -1.87
C HIS A 22 -11.47 4.71 -1.15
N LEU A 23 -10.47 3.91 -0.75
CA LEU A 23 -10.67 2.67 0.01
C LEU A 23 -11.29 2.98 1.39
N GLU A 24 -10.79 4.00 2.08
CA GLU A 24 -11.32 4.43 3.38
C GLU A 24 -12.77 4.91 3.28
N GLU A 25 -13.13 5.69 2.24
CA GLU A 25 -14.51 6.12 1.98
C GLU A 25 -15.47 4.94 1.72
N MET A 26 -14.96 3.85 1.16
CA MET A 26 -15.71 2.60 0.98
C MET A 26 -15.77 1.72 2.24
N GLY A 27 -15.12 2.12 3.33
CA GLY A 27 -15.06 1.36 4.58
C GLY A 27 -13.97 0.28 4.61
N TYR A 28 -13.01 0.30 3.68
CA TYR A 28 -11.86 -0.59 3.69
C TYR A 28 -10.66 0.08 4.37
N PRO A 29 -10.28 -0.33 5.60
CA PRO A 29 -9.08 0.20 6.25
C PRO A 29 -7.82 -0.21 5.47
N THR A 30 -6.84 0.68 5.39
CA THR A 30 -5.57 0.45 4.69
C THR A 30 -4.39 0.31 5.65
N GLU A 31 -3.36 -0.43 5.24
CA GLU A 31 -2.05 -0.47 5.88
C GLU A 31 -1.00 -0.11 4.83
N ASP A 32 -0.25 0.98 5.08
CA ASP A 32 0.65 1.59 4.09
C ASP A 32 2.10 1.18 4.32
N TYR A 33 2.70 0.55 3.32
CA TYR A 33 4.07 0.02 3.33
C TYR A 33 5.09 0.96 2.68
N GLY A 34 4.68 2.18 2.33
CA GLY A 34 5.58 3.24 1.88
C GLY A 34 5.55 3.53 0.37
N SER A 35 6.34 4.52 -0.01
CA SER A 35 6.48 5.05 -1.38
C SER A 35 7.84 5.66 -1.66
N GLU A 36 8.73 5.78 -0.67
CA GLU A 36 9.96 6.59 -0.80
C GLU A 36 11.15 5.79 -1.33
N ASP A 37 11.07 4.46 -1.36
CA ASP A 37 12.16 3.61 -1.81
C ASP A 37 12.22 3.58 -3.35
N PRO A 38 13.31 4.07 -3.99
CA PRO A 38 13.43 4.03 -5.45
C PRO A 38 13.50 2.60 -6.01
N VAL A 39 13.80 1.60 -5.20
CA VAL A 39 13.78 0.18 -5.57
C VAL A 39 12.41 -0.40 -5.23
N TYR A 40 11.47 -0.31 -6.18
CA TYR A 40 10.09 -0.80 -6.05
C TYR A 40 9.97 -2.21 -5.44
N ALA A 41 10.90 -3.10 -5.80
CA ALA A 41 10.91 -4.49 -5.32
C ALA A 41 10.87 -4.59 -3.79
N ASN A 42 11.54 -3.69 -3.05
CA ASN A 42 11.55 -3.71 -1.59
C ASN A 42 10.14 -3.50 -1.01
N VAL A 43 9.41 -2.51 -1.53
CA VAL A 43 8.02 -2.23 -1.12
C VAL A 43 7.09 -3.35 -1.56
N ALA A 44 7.27 -3.86 -2.78
CA ALA A 44 6.47 -4.97 -3.31
C ALA A 44 6.61 -6.25 -2.47
N PHE A 45 7.85 -6.60 -2.06
CA PHE A 45 8.10 -7.72 -1.16
C PHE A 45 7.44 -7.50 0.20
N ALA A 46 7.60 -6.32 0.81
CA ALA A 46 6.99 -6.04 2.11
C ALA A 46 5.45 -6.18 2.09
N VAL A 47 4.80 -5.67 1.04
CA VAL A 47 3.35 -5.84 0.84
C VAL A 47 2.99 -7.31 0.66
N ALA A 48 3.70 -8.03 -0.21
CA ALA A 48 3.40 -9.43 -0.51
C ALA A 48 3.60 -10.35 0.70
N GLU A 49 4.67 -10.14 1.46
CA GLU A 49 4.97 -10.87 2.69
C GLU A 49 3.91 -10.64 3.76
N ALA A 50 3.48 -9.39 3.95
CA ALA A 50 2.41 -9.07 4.89
C ALA A 50 1.07 -9.71 4.49
N VAL A 51 0.73 -9.71 3.20
CA VAL A 51 -0.48 -10.39 2.71
C VAL A 51 -0.38 -11.90 2.92
N ALA A 52 0.79 -12.49 2.70
CA ALA A 52 1.01 -13.92 2.88
C ALA A 52 0.97 -14.35 4.35
N SER A 53 1.38 -13.49 5.28
CA SER A 53 1.36 -13.78 6.73
C SER A 53 -0.02 -13.66 7.38
N GLY A 54 -0.96 -12.95 6.75
CA GLY A 54 -2.30 -12.67 7.28
C GLY A 54 -2.33 -11.57 8.32
#